data_AF-A0A162UQI2-F1
#
_entry.id   AF-A0A162UQI2-F1
#
_cell.length_a   1.000
_cell.length_b   1.000
_cell.length_c   1.000
_cell.angle_alpha   90.00
_cell.angle_beta   90.00
_cell.angle_gamma   90.00
#
_symmetry.space_group_name_H-M   'P 1'
#
loop_
_entity.id
_entity.type
_entity.pdbx_description
1 polymer ?
#
loop_
_entity_poly.entity_id
_entity_poly.type
_entity_poly.pdbx_seq_one_letter_code
_entity_poly.pdbx_strand_id
1 'polypeptide(L)'
;MEPTETLPNPRTIVSGLAPYMPKESLLNKYVVVVNNMKPSKFRGVLSQGMLLAAGKGDKVELLHPPSTSQLGERVYLSKVNMGTADPVLKPKQRVFEQVSQDLKTNGSRIATYKGHELLTSAGPVACESIVDGQIS
;
A
#
# COMPACT_ATOMS: atom_id res chain seq x y z
N MET A 1 23.75 19.11 -2.63
CA MET A 1 23.01 17.94 -2.11
C MET A 1 21.88 18.52 -1.26
N GLU A 2 20.63 18.41 -1.72
CA GLU A 2 19.49 18.86 -0.92
C GLU A 2 19.37 17.99 0.34
N PRO A 3 19.04 18.56 1.50
CA PRO A 3 18.90 17.80 2.72
C PRO A 3 17.71 16.85 2.56
N THR A 4 17.99 15.55 2.48
CA THR A 4 16.97 14.51 2.59
C THR A 4 16.32 14.68 3.97
N GLU A 5 15.15 15.34 4.03
CA GLU A 5 14.33 15.39 5.23
C GLU A 5 14.11 13.94 5.68
N THR A 6 14.84 13.54 6.72
CA THR A 6 14.75 12.22 7.32
C THR A 6 13.42 12.15 8.04
N LEU A 7 12.39 11.72 7.30
CA LEU A 7 11.07 11.45 7.88
C LEU A 7 11.26 10.54 9.11
N PRO A 8 10.63 10.86 10.26
CA PRO A 8 10.80 10.09 11.48
C PRO A 8 10.47 8.61 11.26
N ASN A 9 11.34 7.75 11.77
CA ASN A 9 11.12 6.31 11.89
C ASN A 9 10.83 5.99 13.36
N PRO A 10 9.74 5.26 13.69
CA PRO A 10 8.70 4.75 12.79
C PRO A 10 7.81 5.87 12.21
N ARG A 11 7.23 5.61 11.03
CA ARG A 11 6.32 6.54 10.35
C ARG A 11 4.92 6.52 10.96
N THR A 12 4.28 7.68 11.00
CA THR A 12 2.86 7.78 11.37
C THR A 12 1.99 7.65 10.13
N ILE A 13 1.04 6.70 10.13
CA ILE A 13 0.05 6.53 9.07
C ILE A 13 -1.35 6.63 9.69
N VAL A 14 -2.19 7.46 9.11
CA VAL A 14 -3.60 7.61 9.50
C VAL A 14 -4.47 6.91 8.45
N SER A 15 -5.23 5.91 8.88
CA SER A 15 -6.09 5.10 7.99
C SER A 15 -7.53 5.06 8.49
N GLY A 16 -8.49 5.12 7.55
CA GLY A 16 -9.93 5.08 7.82
C GLY A 16 -10.49 3.67 8.05
N LEU A 17 -9.79 2.80 8.78
CA LEU A 17 -10.12 1.37 8.89
C LEU A 17 -10.99 1.01 10.09
N ALA A 18 -11.22 1.95 11.01
CA ALA A 18 -11.96 1.73 12.25
C ALA A 18 -13.36 1.10 12.07
N PRO A 19 -14.15 1.40 11.00
CA PRO A 19 -15.44 0.73 10.78
C PRO A 19 -15.32 -0.73 10.31
N TYR A 20 -14.17 -1.11 9.74
CA TYR A 20 -14.01 -2.39 9.03
C TYR A 20 -13.26 -3.44 9.84
N MET A 21 -12.38 -3.02 10.74
CA MET A 21 -11.56 -3.94 11.52
C MET A 21 -11.18 -3.38 12.90
N PRO A 22 -11.09 -4.26 13.91
CA PRO A 22 -10.69 -3.87 15.26
C PRO A 22 -9.21 -3.48 15.31
N LYS A 23 -8.84 -2.61 16.26
CA LYS A 23 -7.45 -2.15 16.41
C LYS A 23 -6.48 -3.32 16.69
N GLU A 24 -6.96 -4.35 17.37
CA GLU A 24 -6.19 -5.53 17.76
C GLU A 24 -5.75 -6.34 16.54
N SER A 25 -6.54 -6.36 15.46
CA SER A 25 -6.18 -7.10 14.24
C SER A 25 -5.08 -6.42 13.45
N LEU A 26 -4.77 -5.14 13.73
CA LEU A 26 -3.69 -4.39 13.09
C LEU A 26 -2.32 -4.58 13.77
N LEU A 27 -2.31 -5.05 15.02
CA LEU A 27 -1.09 -5.19 15.80
C LEU A 27 -0.21 -6.30 15.23
N ASN A 28 1.09 -6.01 15.10
CA ASN A 28 2.11 -6.94 14.59
C ASN A 28 1.81 -7.51 13.20
N LYS A 29 1.02 -6.81 12.38
CA LYS A 29 0.74 -7.20 11.01
C LYS A 29 1.73 -6.58 10.04
N TYR A 30 2.14 -7.38 9.07
CA TYR A 30 2.80 -6.90 7.88
C TYR A 30 1.77 -6.25 6.96
N VAL A 31 2.10 -5.05 6.46
CA VAL A 31 1.23 -4.25 5.62
C VAL A 31 2.00 -3.72 4.43
N VAL A 32 1.29 -3.38 3.36
CA VAL A 32 1.86 -2.66 2.23
C VAL A 32 1.47 -1.19 2.30
N VAL A 33 2.44 -0.31 2.08
CA VAL A 33 2.26 1.13 2.18
C VAL A 33 2.76 1.86 0.95
N VAL A 34 2.08 2.93 0.57
CA VAL A 34 2.57 3.91 -0.40
C VAL A 34 3.44 4.92 0.35
N ASN A 35 4.75 4.82 0.15
CA ASN A 35 5.75 5.52 0.96
C ASN A 35 6.13 6.93 0.43
N ASN A 36 5.94 7.18 -0.86
CA ASN A 36 6.39 8.40 -1.53
C ASN A 36 5.25 9.41 -1.77
N MET A 37 4.14 9.34 -1.02
CA MET A 37 3.14 10.40 -1.08
C MET A 37 3.56 11.62 -0.26
N LYS A 38 3.12 12.80 -0.70
CA LYS A 38 3.28 14.02 0.08
C LYS A 38 2.56 13.86 1.42
N PRO A 39 3.23 14.05 2.57
CA PRO A 39 2.58 13.98 3.88
C PRO A 39 1.37 14.92 3.98
N SER A 40 0.32 14.46 4.65
CA SER A 40 -0.93 15.21 4.81
C SER A 40 -1.45 15.13 6.25
N LYS A 41 -2.06 16.20 6.74
CA LYS A 41 -2.61 16.25 8.10
C LYS A 41 -4.07 15.80 8.11
N PHE A 42 -4.37 14.81 8.96
CA PHE A 42 -5.72 14.32 9.21
C PHE A 42 -6.07 14.59 10.67
N ARG A 43 -7.07 15.46 10.91
CA ARG A 43 -7.51 15.83 12.26
C ARG A 43 -6.33 16.22 13.20
N GLY A 44 -5.35 16.96 12.66
CA GLY A 44 -4.17 17.41 13.40
C GLY A 44 -2.98 16.44 13.43
N VAL A 45 -3.17 15.17 13.02
CA VAL A 45 -2.10 14.16 12.96
C VAL A 45 -1.49 14.12 11.56
N LEU A 46 -0.16 14.18 11.46
CA LEU A 46 0.55 14.06 10.19
C LEU A 46 0.61 12.60 9.74
N SER A 47 -0.04 12.27 8.62
CA SER A 47 0.12 10.99 7.93
C SER A 47 1.24 11.07 6.90
N GLN A 48 2.19 10.15 6.96
CA GLN A 48 3.40 10.10 6.15
C GLN A 48 3.38 8.97 5.10
N GLY A 49 2.18 8.52 4.74
CA GLY A 49 1.94 7.47 3.77
C GLY A 49 0.48 7.06 3.74
N MET A 50 0.21 6.00 3.00
CA MET A 50 -1.10 5.35 2.95
C MET A 50 -0.92 3.86 3.02
N LEU A 51 -1.71 3.22 3.85
CA LEU A 51 -1.80 1.77 3.91
C LEU A 51 -2.70 1.30 2.76
N LEU A 52 -2.31 0.25 2.06
CA LEU A 52 -3.11 -0.35 0.99
C LEU A 52 -4.06 -1.42 1.53
N ALA A 53 -5.31 -1.35 1.10
CA ALA A 53 -6.34 -2.34 1.38
C ALA A 53 -7.10 -2.71 0.11
N ALA A 54 -7.60 -3.95 0.05
CA ALA A 54 -8.56 -4.38 -0.94
C ALA A 54 -9.98 -4.14 -0.42
N GLY A 55 -10.86 -3.62 -1.27
CA GLY A 55 -12.27 -3.35 -0.97
C GLY A 55 -13.20 -3.97 -2.01
N LYS A 56 -14.32 -4.56 -1.55
CA LYS A 56 -15.41 -5.03 -2.42
C LYS A 56 -16.74 -4.97 -1.67
N GLY A 57 -17.67 -4.14 -2.16
CA GLY A 57 -18.89 -3.82 -1.42
C GLY A 57 -18.55 -3.18 -0.08
N ASP A 58 -19.13 -3.70 1.00
CA ASP A 58 -18.90 -3.20 2.37
C ASP A 58 -17.67 -3.83 3.07
N LYS A 59 -16.95 -4.73 2.37
CA LYS A 59 -15.80 -5.43 2.94
C LYS A 59 -14.49 -4.76 2.57
N VAL A 60 -13.61 -4.56 3.55
CA VAL A 60 -12.26 -4.04 3.38
C VAL A 60 -11.26 -4.95 4.11
N GLU A 61 -10.19 -5.35 3.43
CA GLU A 61 -9.12 -6.20 3.97
C GLU A 61 -7.75 -5.61 3.66
N LEU A 62 -6.81 -5.72 4.60
CA LEU A 62 -5.45 -5.25 4.37
C LEU A 62 -4.76 -6.08 3.28
N LEU A 63 -3.92 -5.41 2.48
CA LEU A 63 -2.91 -6.13 1.74
C LEU A 63 -1.76 -6.51 2.68
N HIS A 64 -1.42 -7.79 2.68
CA HIS A 64 -0.31 -8.35 3.43
C HIS A 64 0.67 -9.06 2.48
N PRO A 65 1.98 -8.80 2.62
CA PRO A 65 3.00 -9.63 1.99
C PRO A 65 3.14 -10.96 2.76
N PRO A 66 3.94 -11.91 2.28
CA PRO A 66 4.35 -13.08 3.05
C PRO A 66 5.00 -12.68 4.38
N SER A 67 4.82 -13.49 5.43
CA SER A 67 5.37 -13.20 6.77
C SER A 67 6.91 -13.24 6.83
N THR A 68 7.55 -13.76 5.79
CA THR A 68 9.00 -13.82 5.63
C THR A 68 9.57 -12.65 4.81
N SER A 69 8.73 -11.69 4.39
CA SER A 69 9.18 -10.50 3.68
C SER A 69 10.00 -9.56 4.57
N GLN A 70 10.97 -8.87 3.99
CA GLN A 70 11.79 -7.89 4.70
C GLN A 70 11.03 -6.59 4.93
N LEU A 71 11.12 -6.03 6.14
CA LEU A 71 10.50 -4.74 6.46
C LEU A 71 11.20 -3.62 5.69
N GLY A 72 10.41 -2.77 5.03
CA GLY A 72 10.92 -1.66 4.22
C GLY A 72 11.36 -2.04 2.81
N GLU A 73 11.22 -3.31 2.42
CA GLU A 73 11.47 -3.73 1.04
C GLU A 73 10.50 -3.09 0.05
N ARG A 74 10.97 -2.87 -1.17
CA ARG A 74 10.18 -2.38 -2.28
C ARG A 74 9.35 -3.50 -2.92
N VAL A 75 8.03 -3.33 -2.93
CA VAL A 75 7.13 -4.17 -3.74
C VAL A 75 7.36 -3.89 -5.23
N TYR A 76 7.46 -4.95 -6.03
CA TYR A 76 7.66 -4.88 -7.48
C TYR A 76 6.56 -5.61 -8.24
N LEU A 77 6.48 -5.35 -9.55
CA LEU A 77 5.51 -5.98 -10.43
C LEU A 77 6.12 -7.17 -11.16
N SER A 78 5.37 -8.27 -11.28
CA SER A 78 5.81 -9.45 -12.00
C SER A 78 6.01 -9.15 -13.48
N LYS A 79 7.18 -9.55 -14.02
CA LYS A 79 7.54 -9.38 -15.45
C LYS A 79 7.57 -7.92 -15.93
N VAL A 80 7.74 -6.95 -15.03
CA VAL A 80 7.89 -5.53 -15.37
C VAL A 80 9.23 -5.03 -14.83
N ASN A 81 10.00 -4.35 -15.68
CA ASN A 81 11.19 -3.65 -15.22
C ASN A 81 10.77 -2.37 -14.49
N MET A 82 10.91 -2.37 -13.16
CA MET A 82 10.57 -1.23 -12.32
C MET A 82 11.67 -0.17 -12.40
N GLY A 83 11.34 1.02 -12.91
CA GLY A 83 12.25 2.16 -12.88
C GLY A 83 12.49 2.73 -11.47
N THR A 84 13.22 3.84 -11.41
CA THR A 84 13.41 4.61 -10.18
C THR A 84 12.08 5.24 -9.75
N ALA A 85 11.71 5.07 -8.48
CA ALA A 85 10.53 5.74 -7.95
C ALA A 85 10.81 7.22 -7.72
N ASP A 86 9.81 8.08 -7.96
CA ASP A 86 9.89 9.48 -7.57
C ASP A 86 10.09 9.59 -6.05
N PRO A 87 10.99 10.48 -5.56
CA PRO A 87 11.18 10.70 -4.13
C PRO A 87 9.89 11.12 -3.42
N VAL A 88 9.09 11.97 -4.08
CA VAL A 88 7.77 12.42 -3.62
C VAL A 88 6.84 12.57 -4.83
N LEU A 89 5.66 11.93 -4.78
CA LEU A 89 4.61 12.07 -5.76
C LEU A 89 4.03 13.49 -5.73
N LYS A 90 3.92 14.11 -6.91
CA LYS A 90 3.37 15.46 -7.05
C LYS A 90 1.85 15.41 -6.97
N PRO A 91 1.20 16.07 -5.97
CA PRO A 91 -0.25 15.99 -5.80
C PRO A 91 -1.05 16.45 -7.03
N LYS A 92 -0.54 17.44 -7.77
CA LYS A 92 -1.18 17.95 -8.98
C LYS A 92 -1.27 16.91 -10.11
N GLN A 93 -0.38 15.92 -10.12
CA GLN A 93 -0.33 14.90 -11.16
C GLN A 93 -1.27 13.73 -10.88
N ARG A 94 -1.81 13.60 -9.66
CA ARG A 94 -2.79 12.56 -9.31
C ARG A 94 -2.31 11.15 -9.70
N VAL A 95 -1.00 10.90 -9.58
CA VAL A 95 -0.35 9.68 -10.10
C VAL A 95 -0.94 8.44 -9.42
N PHE A 96 -1.04 8.45 -8.09
CA PHE A 96 -1.60 7.32 -7.36
C PHE A 96 -3.08 7.09 -7.69
N GLU A 97 -3.86 8.15 -7.90
CA GLU A 97 -5.27 8.03 -8.30
C GLU A 97 -5.41 7.33 -9.65
N GLN A 98 -4.55 7.66 -10.63
CA GLN A 98 -4.51 6.97 -11.92
C GLN A 98 -4.06 5.51 -11.78
N VAL A 99 -3.02 5.25 -10.98
CA VAL A 99 -2.52 3.89 -10.73
C VAL A 99 -3.56 3.03 -10.03
N SER A 100 -4.28 3.61 -9.06
CA SER A 100 -5.29 2.90 -8.28
C SER A 100 -6.42 2.34 -9.15
N GLN A 101 -6.79 3.01 -10.24
CA GLN A 101 -7.85 2.53 -11.14
C GLN A 101 -7.56 1.15 -11.76
N ASP A 102 -6.28 0.81 -11.90
CA ASP A 102 -5.83 -0.49 -12.42
C ASP A 102 -5.29 -1.42 -11.32
N LEU A 103 -5.27 -0.99 -10.05
CA LEU A 103 -4.89 -1.81 -8.91
C LEU A 103 -6.09 -2.58 -8.38
N LYS A 104 -6.01 -3.92 -8.45
CA LYS A 104 -7.07 -4.81 -7.97
C LYS A 104 -6.52 -6.16 -7.55
N THR A 105 -7.27 -6.88 -6.71
CA THR A 105 -6.98 -8.29 -6.46
C THR A 105 -7.47 -9.16 -7.61
N ASN A 106 -6.79 -10.28 -7.90
CA ASN A 106 -7.23 -11.25 -8.89
C ASN A 106 -8.07 -12.37 -8.25
N GLY A 107 -8.46 -13.39 -9.03
CA GLY A 107 -9.20 -14.57 -8.55
C GLY A 107 -8.48 -15.39 -7.49
N SER A 108 -7.17 -15.21 -7.31
CA SER A 108 -6.36 -15.83 -6.26
C SER A 108 -6.13 -14.94 -5.03
N ARG A 109 -6.79 -13.76 -4.98
CA ARG A 109 -6.65 -12.72 -3.93
C ARG A 109 -5.31 -11.99 -3.95
N ILE A 110 -4.50 -12.21 -4.98
CA ILE A 110 -3.20 -11.56 -5.16
C ILE A 110 -3.43 -10.15 -5.70
N ALA A 111 -2.76 -9.16 -5.12
CA ALA A 111 -2.77 -7.80 -5.61
C ALA A 111 -2.11 -7.71 -6.97
N THR A 112 -2.74 -7.04 -7.92
CA THR A 112 -2.24 -6.86 -9.28
C THR A 112 -2.39 -5.42 -9.75
N TYR A 113 -1.50 -4.98 -10.63
CA TYR A 113 -1.62 -3.76 -11.41
C TYR A 113 -1.62 -4.11 -12.89
N LYS A 114 -2.70 -3.79 -13.62
CA LYS A 114 -2.85 -4.14 -15.05
C LYS A 114 -2.57 -5.64 -15.34
N GLY A 115 -2.92 -6.51 -14.41
CA GLY A 115 -2.70 -7.95 -14.49
C GLY A 115 -1.30 -8.44 -14.06
N HIS A 116 -0.37 -7.53 -13.74
CA HIS A 116 0.94 -7.87 -13.18
C HIS A 116 0.84 -7.98 -11.66
N GLU A 117 1.31 -9.08 -11.09
CA GLU A 117 1.23 -9.35 -9.66
C GLU A 117 2.21 -8.48 -8.88
N LEU A 118 1.76 -8.01 -7.71
CA LEU A 118 2.61 -7.32 -6.74
C LEU A 118 3.36 -8.38 -5.93
N LEU A 119 4.69 -8.29 -5.95
CA LEU A 119 5.59 -9.26 -5.36
C LEU A 119 6.58 -8.60 -4.40
N THR A 120 7.01 -9.37 -3.42
CA THR A 120 8.21 -9.16 -2.61
C THR A 120 9.20 -10.28 -2.90
N SER A 121 10.43 -10.16 -2.40
CA SER A 121 11.45 -11.21 -2.45
C SER A 121 10.99 -12.55 -1.87
N ALA A 122 10.03 -12.52 -0.95
CA ALA A 122 9.46 -13.70 -0.30
C ALA A 122 8.19 -14.25 -0.98
N GLY A 123 7.62 -13.54 -1.96
CA GLY A 123 6.39 -13.95 -2.66
C GLY A 123 5.32 -12.87 -2.82
N PRO A 124 4.10 -13.26 -3.24
CA PRO A 124 3.06 -12.34 -3.66
C PRO A 124 2.38 -11.61 -2.50
N VAL A 125 2.01 -10.35 -2.74
CA VAL A 125 1.14 -9.56 -1.86
C VAL A 125 -0.31 -9.98 -2.10
N ALA A 126 -1.03 -10.29 -1.02
CA ALA A 126 -2.41 -10.76 -1.10
C ALA A 126 -3.29 -10.14 -0.01
N CYS A 127 -4.59 -10.42 -0.07
CA CYS A 127 -5.54 -10.20 1.02
C CYS A 127 -6.16 -11.53 1.48
N GLU A 128 -6.97 -11.49 2.53
CA GLU A 128 -7.50 -12.69 3.19
C GLU A 128 -8.52 -13.43 2.31
N SER A 129 -9.45 -12.72 1.67
CA SER A 129 -10.54 -13.34 0.92
C SER A 129 -11.10 -12.53 -0.26
N ILE A 130 -10.79 -11.23 -0.38
CA ILE A 130 -11.37 -10.40 -1.44
C ILE A 130 -10.77 -10.76 -2.82
N VAL A 131 -11.61 -11.33 -3.70
CA VAL A 131 -11.30 -11.57 -5.11
C VAL A 131 -11.91 -10.48 -5.99
N ASP A 132 -11.19 -10.03 -7.02
CA ASP A 132 -11.62 -8.96 -7.93
C ASP A 132 -12.06 -7.69 -7.18
N GLY A 133 -11.36 -7.37 -6.09
CA GLY A 133 -11.60 -6.18 -5.28
C GLY A 133 -10.71 -5.02 -5.71
N GLN A 134 -11.23 -3.81 -5.56
CA GLN A 134 -10.51 -2.58 -5.82
C GLN A 134 -9.46 -2.37 -4.73
N ILE A 135 -8.22 -2.01 -5.09
CA ILE A 135 -7.19 -1.66 -4.10
C ILE A 135 -7.11 -0.14 -3.98
N SER A 136 -7.04 0.35 -2.74
CA SER A 136 -6.91 1.76 -2.38
C SER A 136 -6.02 1.96 -1.17
#